data_AF-A0A947T8S5-F1
#
_entry.id   AF-A0A947T8S5-F1
#
_cell.length_a   1.000
_cell.length_b   1.000
_cell.length_c   1.000
_cell.angle_alpha   90.00
_cell.angle_beta   90.00
_cell.angle_gamma   90.00
#
_symmetry.space_group_name_H-M   'P 1'
#
loop_
_entity.id
_entity.type
_entity.pdbx_description
1 polymer ?
#
loop_
_entity_poly.entity_id
_entity_poly.type
_entity_poly.pdbx_seq_one_letter_code
_entity_poly.pdbx_strand_id
1 'polypeptide(L)'
;LDLQVVEHMVAASVDEPGAITVSAHLLFDIARKLPEGSQVSLETAENRMGVKAGRSRFKLPTLPRDDFPMIVEGDLPTRFALPAKTLAELIDRTRFAISTEETRYYLNGIFLHVSDEDQPVLKAAATDGHRLARFTLPRPDGAEGMPDVIVPRKAVAELRKLLEETMDSDVQIDLSASKIRFTFGGTGGVVLTSKLIDGTFPDYSRVIPTGNDKLLRVDPRSFFQGVDRVATIATEKTRAVKMGLEKDKVTLTVTSPDNGTAAEELSAEYSSEPFEIGFNAGYLKDILSQIDSDTVELHLADAGAPTLIRKSEDAPALYVLMPMRV
;
A
#
# COMPACT_ATOMS: atom_id res chain seq x y z
N LEU A 1 14.65 2.34 -16.27
CA LEU A 1 14.74 2.20 -14.80
C LEU A 1 13.73 3.14 -14.18
N ASP A 2 12.79 2.60 -13.40
CA ASP A 2 11.67 3.36 -12.83
C ASP A 2 11.70 3.41 -11.29
N LEU A 3 12.62 2.64 -10.70
CA LEU A 3 12.86 2.55 -9.27
C LEU A 3 14.36 2.30 -9.02
N GLN A 4 14.93 2.98 -8.04
CA GLN A 4 16.32 2.84 -7.61
C GLN A 4 16.40 2.90 -6.09
N VAL A 5 17.16 1.99 -5.49
CA VAL A 5 17.54 2.03 -4.07
C VAL A 5 19.05 2.24 -4.02
N VAL A 6 19.49 3.20 -3.22
CA VAL A 6 20.91 3.46 -2.93
C VAL A 6 21.12 3.30 -1.44
N GLU A 7 22.09 2.50 -1.06
CA GLU A 7 22.50 2.30 0.32
C GLU A 7 24.02 2.36 0.39
N HIS A 8 24.54 2.93 1.47
CA HIS A 8 25.96 3.04 1.72
C HIS A 8 26.36 2.11 2.86
N MET A 9 27.24 1.17 2.57
CA MET A 9 27.88 0.32 3.57
C MET A 9 29.33 0.74 3.74
N VAL A 10 29.80 0.78 4.99
CA VAL A 10 31.20 1.11 5.30
C VAL A 10 32.05 -0.14 5.11
N ALA A 11 33.03 -0.06 4.20
CA ALA A 11 34.02 -1.11 4.02
C ALA A 11 35.04 -1.09 5.18
N ALA A 12 35.45 -2.26 5.66
CA ALA A 12 36.48 -2.37 6.70
C ALA A 12 37.84 -1.84 6.23
N SER A 13 38.21 -2.12 4.98
CA SER A 13 39.37 -1.56 4.29
C SER A 13 39.12 -1.55 2.78
N VAL A 14 39.72 -0.59 2.09
CA VAL A 14 39.69 -0.49 0.62
C VAL A 14 41.12 -0.36 0.13
N ASP A 15 41.65 -1.41 -0.50
CA ASP A 15 42.99 -1.41 -1.07
C ASP A 15 43.02 -0.66 -2.41
N GLU A 16 42.04 -0.94 -3.28
CA GLU A 16 41.86 -0.28 -4.57
C GLU A 16 40.40 0.17 -4.74
N PRO A 17 40.13 1.48 -4.89
CA PRO A 17 38.78 1.96 -5.12
C PRO A 17 38.31 1.61 -6.54
N GLY A 18 37.05 1.22 -6.66
CA GLY A 18 36.48 0.86 -7.96
C GLY A 18 34.96 0.72 -7.90
N ALA A 19 34.36 0.44 -9.05
CA ALA A 19 32.92 0.23 -9.18
C ALA A 19 32.63 -0.80 -10.26
N ILE A 20 31.67 -1.68 -9.98
CA ILE A 20 31.27 -2.78 -10.87
C ILE A 20 29.83 -3.18 -10.54
N THR A 21 29.19 -3.94 -11.42
CA THR A 21 27.86 -4.53 -11.15
C THR A 21 27.94 -6.05 -11.07
N VAL A 22 27.08 -6.64 -10.25
CA VAL A 22 26.99 -8.10 -10.05
C VAL A 22 25.52 -8.47 -9.81
N SER A 23 25.17 -9.74 -10.02
CA SER A 23 23.83 -10.25 -9.71
C SER A 23 23.50 -10.09 -8.23
N ALA A 24 22.55 -9.21 -7.93
CA ALA A 24 22.12 -8.90 -6.56
C ALA A 24 21.61 -10.14 -5.82
N HIS A 25 20.73 -10.95 -6.44
CA HIS A 25 20.21 -12.17 -5.83
C HIS A 25 21.32 -13.17 -5.49
N LEU A 26 22.28 -13.35 -6.41
CA LEU A 26 23.37 -14.30 -6.20
C LEU A 26 24.32 -13.84 -5.09
N LEU A 27 24.66 -12.54 -5.06
CA LEU A 27 25.50 -11.97 -4.01
C LEU A 27 24.81 -12.06 -2.63
N PHE A 28 23.51 -11.74 -2.57
CA PHE A 28 22.71 -11.88 -1.36
C PHE A 28 22.63 -13.33 -0.87
N ASP A 29 22.37 -14.29 -1.77
CA ASP A 29 22.32 -15.71 -1.44
C ASP A 29 23.64 -16.26 -0.93
N ILE A 30 24.76 -15.74 -1.42
CA ILE A 30 26.09 -16.05 -0.89
C ILE A 30 26.23 -15.47 0.51
N ALA A 31 25.99 -14.16 0.66
CA ALA A 31 26.18 -13.44 1.92
C ALA A 31 25.38 -14.06 3.07
N ARG A 32 24.09 -14.35 2.87
CA ARG A 32 23.21 -14.92 3.92
C ARG A 32 23.58 -16.35 4.35
N LYS A 33 24.39 -17.07 3.55
CA LYS A 33 24.84 -18.45 3.85
C LYS A 33 26.23 -18.48 4.48
N LEU A 34 26.91 -17.35 4.57
CA LEU A 34 28.20 -17.28 5.25
C LEU A 34 28.00 -17.40 6.77
N PRO A 35 28.95 -18.02 7.50
CA PRO A 35 28.92 -18.02 8.96
C PRO A 35 28.88 -16.59 9.51
N GLU A 36 28.12 -16.39 10.59
CA GLU A 36 28.08 -15.11 11.30
C GLU A 36 29.48 -14.64 11.71
N GLY A 37 29.75 -13.34 11.58
CA GLY A 37 31.06 -12.75 11.86
C GLY A 37 32.14 -12.99 10.79
N SER A 38 31.80 -13.63 9.66
CA SER A 38 32.76 -13.82 8.57
C SER A 38 33.26 -12.50 7.99
N GLN A 39 34.59 -12.37 7.85
CA GLN A 39 35.19 -11.32 7.03
C GLN A 39 35.07 -11.70 5.55
N VAL A 40 34.52 -10.79 4.76
CA VAL A 40 34.30 -10.96 3.32
C VAL A 40 35.23 -10.04 2.55
N SER A 41 36.04 -10.58 1.64
CA SER A 41 36.81 -9.80 0.68
C SER A 41 36.16 -9.87 -0.71
N LEU A 42 36.13 -8.72 -1.38
CA LEU A 42 35.64 -8.56 -2.74
C LEU A 42 36.79 -8.05 -3.61
N GLU A 43 37.14 -8.80 -4.64
CA GLU A 43 38.24 -8.47 -5.55
C GLU A 43 37.75 -8.60 -7.00
N THR A 44 38.02 -7.62 -7.85
CA THR A 44 37.66 -7.68 -9.27
C THR A 44 38.87 -8.02 -10.12
N ALA A 45 38.74 -9.05 -10.96
CA ALA A 45 39.76 -9.41 -11.95
C ALA A 45 39.08 -10.05 -13.18
N GLU A 46 39.55 -9.72 -14.39
CA GLU A 46 39.12 -10.35 -15.64
C GLU A 46 37.58 -10.36 -15.84
N ASN A 47 36.89 -9.24 -15.58
CA ASN A 47 35.43 -9.13 -15.65
C ASN A 47 34.67 -10.11 -14.74
N ARG A 48 35.27 -10.47 -13.61
CA ARG A 48 34.64 -11.25 -12.55
C ARG A 48 34.91 -10.65 -11.19
N MET A 49 33.94 -10.78 -10.30
CA MET A 49 34.08 -10.48 -8.88
C MET A 49 34.40 -11.76 -8.12
N GLY A 50 35.59 -11.84 -7.55
CA GLY A 50 35.95 -12.81 -6.53
C GLY A 50 35.34 -12.42 -5.19
N VAL A 51 34.59 -13.34 -4.58
CA VAL A 51 34.07 -13.20 -3.21
C VAL A 51 34.76 -14.26 -2.36
N LYS A 52 35.49 -13.84 -1.32
CA LYS A 52 36.18 -14.77 -0.40
C LYS A 52 35.71 -14.54 1.02
N ALA A 53 35.44 -15.63 1.74
CA ALA A 53 35.12 -15.61 3.16
C ALA A 53 35.67 -16.88 3.81
N GLY A 54 36.74 -16.76 4.59
CA GLY A 54 37.49 -17.90 5.12
C GLY A 54 37.94 -18.86 4.00
N ARG A 55 37.39 -20.09 4.00
CA ARG A 55 37.70 -21.12 3.00
C ARG A 55 36.78 -21.09 1.78
N SER A 56 35.71 -20.29 1.82
CA SER A 56 34.76 -20.14 0.73
C SER A 56 35.29 -19.20 -0.33
N ARG A 57 35.18 -19.58 -1.61
CA ARG A 57 35.60 -18.77 -2.76
C ARG A 57 34.56 -18.86 -3.86
N PHE A 58 34.05 -17.72 -4.30
CA PHE A 58 33.12 -17.60 -5.42
C PHE A 58 33.72 -16.70 -6.50
N LYS A 59 33.37 -16.93 -7.76
CA LYS A 59 33.70 -16.04 -8.89
C LYS A 59 32.43 -15.70 -9.65
N LEU A 60 31.97 -14.47 -9.50
CA LEU A 60 30.72 -14.00 -10.08
C LEU A 60 30.99 -13.26 -11.39
N PRO A 61 30.20 -13.47 -12.45
CA PRO A 61 30.27 -12.62 -13.63
C PRO A 61 29.85 -11.19 -13.27
N THR A 62 30.49 -10.22 -13.91
CA THR A 62 30.19 -8.79 -13.71
C THR A 62 29.79 -8.11 -15.02
N LEU A 63 29.08 -6.99 -14.92
CA LEU A 63 28.91 -6.05 -16.03
C LEU A 63 29.55 -4.70 -15.68
N PRO A 64 30.04 -3.94 -16.68
CA PRO A 64 30.57 -2.59 -16.48
C PRO A 64 29.59 -1.68 -15.74
N ARG A 65 30.13 -0.76 -14.93
CA ARG A 65 29.33 0.27 -14.25
C ARG A 65 28.57 1.13 -15.26
N ASP A 66 29.18 1.47 -16.37
CA ASP A 66 28.62 2.42 -17.35
C ASP A 66 27.36 1.87 -18.04
N ASP A 67 27.17 0.55 -18.03
CA ASP A 67 25.96 -0.12 -18.50
C ASP A 67 24.84 -0.12 -17.45
N PHE A 68 25.14 0.24 -16.20
CA PHE A 68 24.16 0.27 -15.13
C PHE A 68 23.23 1.47 -15.31
N PRO A 69 21.90 1.26 -15.41
CA PRO A 69 20.99 2.37 -15.58
C PRO A 69 20.98 3.24 -14.32
N MET A 70 21.12 4.55 -14.49
CA MET A 70 20.98 5.52 -13.40
C MET A 70 19.71 6.35 -13.60
N ILE A 71 18.98 6.61 -12.52
CA ILE A 71 17.94 7.64 -12.56
C ILE A 71 18.67 8.98 -12.48
N VAL A 72 18.57 9.79 -13.53
CA VAL A 72 19.15 11.14 -13.55
C VAL A 72 18.59 11.94 -12.38
N GLU A 73 19.46 12.49 -11.55
CA GLU A 73 19.04 13.41 -10.49
C GLU A 73 18.44 14.66 -11.13
N GLY A 74 17.23 15.01 -10.71
CA GLY A 74 16.54 16.23 -11.15
C GLY A 74 16.20 17.08 -9.93
N ASP A 75 15.75 18.29 -10.19
CA ASP A 75 15.24 19.15 -9.12
C ASP A 75 13.98 18.53 -8.48
N LEU A 76 13.93 18.55 -7.15
CA LEU A 76 12.85 18.03 -6.33
C LEU A 76 12.41 19.17 -5.39
N PRO A 77 11.63 20.14 -5.91
CA PRO A 77 11.40 21.42 -5.24
C PRO A 77 10.51 21.30 -4.00
N THR A 78 9.65 20.29 -3.93
CA THR A 78 8.80 20.04 -2.76
C THR A 78 9.53 19.13 -1.80
N ARG A 79 9.66 19.57 -0.54
CA ARG A 79 10.46 18.89 0.46
C ARG A 79 9.82 18.97 1.84
N PHE A 80 9.54 17.81 2.43
CA PHE A 80 8.97 17.70 3.78
C PHE A 80 9.41 16.39 4.46
N ALA A 81 9.11 16.22 5.74
CA ALA A 81 9.40 15.00 6.48
C ALA A 81 8.12 14.43 7.12
N LEU A 82 8.07 13.10 7.25
CA LEU A 82 7.03 12.40 7.99
C LEU A 82 7.67 11.34 8.90
N PRO A 83 7.11 11.08 10.10
CA PRO A 83 7.49 9.92 10.88
C PRO A 83 7.28 8.62 10.08
N ALA A 84 8.24 7.70 10.13
CA ALA A 84 8.17 6.44 9.40
C ALA A 84 6.90 5.64 9.72
N LYS A 85 6.49 5.60 11.00
CA LYS A 85 5.23 4.98 11.44
C LYS A 85 4.01 5.58 10.75
N THR A 86 3.95 6.91 10.65
CA THR A 86 2.84 7.63 10.01
C THR A 86 2.79 7.36 8.51
N LEU A 87 3.94 7.36 7.83
CA LEU A 87 4.01 7.02 6.41
C LEU A 87 3.64 5.55 6.15
N ALA A 88 4.06 4.64 7.03
CA ALA A 88 3.71 3.23 6.95
C ALA A 88 2.21 3.00 7.14
N GLU A 89 1.58 3.66 8.11
CA GLU A 89 0.13 3.61 8.28
C GLU A 89 -0.61 4.14 7.05
N LEU A 90 -0.21 5.29 6.52
CA LEU A 90 -0.79 5.86 5.30
C LEU A 90 -0.75 4.85 4.13
N ILE A 91 0.37 4.15 3.97
CA ILE A 91 0.54 3.12 2.94
C ILE A 91 -0.34 1.90 3.24
N ASP A 92 -0.32 1.38 4.46
CA ASP A 92 -1.06 0.17 4.84
C ASP A 92 -2.57 0.38 4.68
N ARG A 93 -3.07 1.55 5.09
CA ARG A 93 -4.48 1.92 5.00
C ARG A 93 -4.97 2.16 3.57
N THR A 94 -4.09 2.23 2.56
CA THR A 94 -4.49 2.55 1.17
C THR A 94 -4.05 1.53 0.13
N ARG A 95 -2.88 0.88 0.28
CA ARG A 95 -2.24 0.09 -0.78
C ARG A 95 -3.06 -1.10 -1.29
N PHE A 96 -3.95 -1.65 -0.47
CA PHE A 96 -4.76 -2.80 -0.85
C PHE A 96 -5.80 -2.45 -1.92
N ALA A 97 -6.16 -1.17 -2.06
CA ALA A 97 -7.11 -0.67 -3.05
C ALA A 97 -6.44 -0.24 -4.37
N ILE A 98 -5.12 -0.41 -4.52
CA ILE A 98 -4.41 -0.11 -5.78
C ILE A 98 -4.83 -1.12 -6.84
N SER A 99 -5.14 -0.63 -8.05
CA SER A 99 -5.47 -1.50 -9.18
C SER A 99 -4.29 -2.38 -9.59
N THR A 100 -4.61 -3.57 -10.08
CA THR A 100 -3.65 -4.49 -10.71
C THR A 100 -3.85 -4.58 -12.22
N GLU A 101 -4.76 -3.79 -12.79
CA GLU A 101 -5.07 -3.80 -14.21
C GLU A 101 -4.14 -2.89 -15.01
N GLU A 102 -3.52 -3.44 -16.05
CA GLU A 102 -2.55 -2.68 -16.86
C GLU A 102 -3.20 -1.59 -17.73
N THR A 103 -4.46 -1.76 -18.12
CA THR A 103 -5.18 -0.83 -19.00
C THR A 103 -5.53 0.49 -18.33
N ARG A 104 -5.70 0.49 -17.01
CA ARG A 104 -6.01 1.67 -16.18
C ARG A 104 -4.78 2.07 -15.37
N TYR A 105 -3.66 2.30 -16.04
CA TYR A 105 -2.36 2.49 -15.40
C TYR A 105 -2.31 3.64 -14.36
N TYR A 106 -3.12 4.69 -14.52
CA TYR A 106 -3.23 5.79 -13.54
C TYR A 106 -3.85 5.35 -12.20
N LEU A 107 -4.44 4.15 -12.12
CA LEU A 107 -4.90 3.53 -10.87
C LEU A 107 -3.87 2.56 -10.25
N ASN A 108 -2.71 2.36 -10.90
CA ASN A 108 -1.69 1.40 -10.47
C ASN A 108 -0.70 2.03 -9.47
N GLY A 109 -1.19 2.92 -8.61
CA GLY A 109 -0.41 3.59 -7.58
C GLY A 109 -1.27 4.23 -6.49
N ILE A 110 -0.61 4.87 -5.54
CA ILE A 110 -1.26 5.72 -4.52
C ILE A 110 -1.17 7.17 -4.98
N PHE A 111 -2.32 7.84 -5.02
CA PHE A 111 -2.43 9.25 -5.29
C PHE A 111 -2.13 10.06 -4.03
N LEU A 112 -1.03 10.80 -4.03
CA LEU A 112 -0.64 11.74 -2.97
C LEU A 112 -0.87 13.17 -3.45
N HIS A 113 -1.58 13.96 -2.66
CA HIS A 113 -1.92 15.35 -2.95
C HIS A 113 -2.20 16.11 -1.66
N VAL A 114 -2.07 17.44 -1.74
CA VAL A 114 -2.44 18.34 -0.65
C VAL A 114 -3.75 19.05 -0.96
N SER A 115 -4.48 19.42 0.09
CA SER A 115 -5.78 20.10 -0.02
C SER A 115 -5.87 21.15 1.07
N ASP A 116 -6.21 22.38 0.69
CA ASP A 116 -6.31 23.55 1.57
C ASP A 116 -7.77 23.97 1.81
N GLU A 117 -8.68 23.00 1.93
CA GLU A 117 -10.11 23.25 2.17
C GLU A 117 -10.34 23.69 3.63
N ASP A 118 -10.95 22.86 4.48
CA ASP A 118 -11.22 23.26 5.88
C ASP A 118 -9.95 23.37 6.73
N GLN A 119 -9.02 22.44 6.52
CA GLN A 119 -7.68 22.45 7.11
C GLN A 119 -6.67 21.96 6.07
N PRO A 120 -5.44 22.49 6.07
CA PRO A 120 -4.37 21.98 5.21
C PRO A 120 -4.07 20.51 5.54
N VAL A 121 -4.31 19.63 4.58
CA VAL A 121 -4.13 18.18 4.75
C VAL A 121 -3.32 17.56 3.61
N LEU A 122 -2.58 16.50 3.93
CA LEU A 122 -2.01 15.56 2.98
C LEU A 122 -2.94 14.34 2.87
N LYS A 123 -3.38 14.02 1.65
CA LYS A 123 -4.28 12.90 1.38
C LYS A 123 -3.58 11.85 0.53
N ALA A 124 -3.77 10.58 0.91
CA ALA A 124 -3.42 9.43 0.11
C ALA A 124 -4.69 8.70 -0.32
N ALA A 125 -4.85 8.44 -1.61
CA ALA A 125 -5.99 7.72 -2.15
C ALA A 125 -5.55 6.59 -3.09
N ALA A 126 -6.26 5.46 -3.04
CA ALA A 126 -6.12 4.36 -3.99
C ALA A 126 -7.48 3.78 -4.33
N THR A 127 -7.66 3.39 -5.58
CA THR A 127 -8.89 2.75 -6.06
C THR A 127 -8.61 1.83 -7.24
N ASP A 128 -9.36 0.73 -7.34
CA ASP A 128 -9.40 -0.18 -8.48
C ASP A 128 -10.69 0.00 -9.33
N GLY A 129 -11.50 1.00 -8.99
CA GLY A 129 -12.83 1.25 -9.57
C GLY A 129 -13.98 0.47 -8.93
N HIS A 130 -13.70 -0.49 -8.04
CA HIS A 130 -14.72 -1.22 -7.26
C HIS A 130 -14.69 -0.88 -5.77
N ARG A 131 -13.54 -0.44 -5.29
CA ARG A 131 -13.35 0.06 -3.93
C ARG A 131 -12.40 1.24 -3.94
N LEU A 132 -12.48 2.05 -2.90
CA LEU A 132 -11.58 3.16 -2.67
C LEU A 132 -11.14 3.16 -1.21
N ALA A 133 -9.87 3.50 -1.00
CA ALA A 133 -9.32 3.79 0.31
C ALA A 133 -8.72 5.19 0.28
N ARG A 134 -9.03 6.01 1.29
CA ARG A 134 -8.42 7.33 1.48
C ARG A 134 -7.94 7.48 2.92
N PHE A 135 -6.71 7.91 3.08
CA PHE A 135 -6.14 8.27 4.38
C PHE A 135 -5.75 9.75 4.38
N THR A 136 -6.07 10.47 5.45
CA THR A 136 -5.83 11.91 5.59
C THR A 136 -4.93 12.19 6.79
N LEU A 137 -3.93 13.04 6.58
CA LEU A 137 -3.02 13.54 7.59
C LEU A 137 -3.05 15.07 7.61
N PRO A 138 -2.74 15.72 8.74
CA PRO A 138 -2.35 17.13 8.72
C PRO A 138 -1.23 17.35 7.69
N ARG A 139 -1.30 18.44 6.92
CA ARG A 139 -0.26 18.74 5.93
C ARG A 139 1.06 19.01 6.67
N PRO A 140 2.15 18.29 6.34
CA PRO A 140 3.46 18.59 6.91
C PRO A 140 4.01 19.90 6.35
N ASP A 141 4.82 20.59 7.15
CA ASP A 141 5.53 21.80 6.71
C ASP A 141 6.43 21.49 5.51
N GLY A 142 6.38 22.35 4.48
CA GLY A 142 7.13 22.18 3.23
C GLY A 142 6.38 21.41 2.13
N ALA A 143 5.16 20.93 2.41
CA ALA A 143 4.27 20.35 1.41
C ALA A 143 3.31 21.39 0.76
N GLU A 144 3.46 22.68 1.06
CA GLU A 144 2.72 23.76 0.41
C GLU A 144 2.88 23.69 -1.12
N GLY A 145 1.77 23.71 -1.86
CA GLY A 145 1.80 23.68 -3.32
C GLY A 145 2.43 22.42 -3.92
N MET A 146 2.53 21.34 -3.13
CA MET A 146 2.95 20.03 -3.60
C MET A 146 2.14 19.62 -4.83
N PRO A 147 2.78 19.20 -5.94
CA PRO A 147 2.05 18.69 -7.10
C PRO A 147 1.31 17.39 -6.75
N ASP A 148 0.20 17.19 -7.43
CA ASP A 148 -0.57 15.95 -7.45
C ASP A 148 0.26 14.83 -8.09
N VAL A 149 0.54 13.76 -7.35
CA VAL A 149 1.43 12.70 -7.80
C VAL A 149 0.87 11.31 -7.55
N ILE A 150 1.16 10.38 -8.47
CA ILE A 150 0.76 8.97 -8.35
C ILE A 150 2.01 8.11 -8.16
N VAL A 151 2.20 7.60 -6.93
CA VAL A 151 3.34 6.76 -6.57
C VAL A 151 3.09 5.33 -7.03
N PRO A 152 3.89 4.74 -7.94
CA PRO A 152 3.62 3.43 -8.51
C PRO A 152 3.57 2.32 -7.46
N ARG A 153 2.71 1.32 -7.67
CA ARG A 153 2.54 0.16 -6.77
C ARG A 153 3.86 -0.50 -6.35
N LYS A 154 4.80 -0.65 -7.28
CA LYS A 154 6.12 -1.25 -7.00
C LYS A 154 6.94 -0.39 -6.04
N ALA A 155 6.91 0.93 -6.23
CA ALA A 155 7.60 1.86 -5.34
C ALA A 155 6.97 1.85 -3.94
N VAL A 156 5.64 1.81 -3.85
CA VAL A 156 4.91 1.64 -2.59
C VAL A 156 5.32 0.35 -1.87
N ALA A 157 5.46 -0.76 -2.60
CA ALA A 157 5.87 -2.04 -2.02
C ALA A 157 7.29 -2.01 -1.46
N GLU A 158 8.27 -1.46 -2.19
CA GLU A 158 9.65 -1.34 -1.68
C GLU A 158 9.76 -0.31 -0.55
N LEU A 159 9.06 0.83 -0.65
CA LEU A 159 8.96 1.81 0.43
C LEU A 159 8.44 1.16 1.72
N ARG A 160 7.39 0.34 1.63
CA ARG A 160 6.82 -0.30 2.82
C ARG A 160 7.77 -1.29 3.49
N LYS A 161 8.64 -1.98 2.73
CA LYS A 161 9.68 -2.85 3.30
C LYS A 161 10.74 -2.04 4.04
N LEU A 162 11.25 -0.98 3.42
CA LEU A 162 12.26 -0.10 4.03
C LEU A 162 11.77 0.57 5.33
N LEU A 163 10.47 0.87 5.39
CA LEU A 163 9.86 1.43 6.60
C LEU A 163 9.93 0.46 7.78
N GLU A 164 9.83 -0.87 7.58
CA GLU A 164 9.85 -1.86 8.69
C GLU A 164 11.12 -1.78 9.53
N GLU A 165 12.24 -1.42 8.91
CA GLU A 165 13.55 -1.33 9.54
C GLU A 165 13.81 0.04 10.19
N THR A 166 12.93 1.04 9.96
CA THR A 166 13.19 2.46 10.28
C THR A 166 12.05 3.13 11.04
N MET A 167 11.18 2.35 11.69
CA MET A 167 9.95 2.78 12.38
C MET A 167 10.14 3.92 13.39
N ASP A 168 11.30 4.04 14.03
CA ASP A 168 11.56 5.06 15.05
C ASP A 168 12.26 6.32 14.52
N SER A 169 12.25 6.52 13.20
CA SER A 169 12.89 7.67 12.53
C SER A 169 11.92 8.43 11.61
N ASP A 170 12.32 9.65 11.23
CA ASP A 170 11.64 10.41 10.19
C ASP A 170 12.16 10.01 8.81
N VAL A 171 11.27 10.05 7.83
CA VAL A 171 11.58 9.87 6.41
C VAL A 171 11.48 11.22 5.72
N GLN A 172 12.59 11.63 5.12
CA GLN A 172 12.62 12.82 4.28
C GLN A 172 12.01 12.47 2.92
N ILE A 173 11.06 13.28 2.47
CA ILE A 173 10.38 13.15 1.19
C ILE A 173 10.73 14.37 0.35
N ASP A 174 11.34 14.12 -0.80
CA ASP A 174 11.60 15.14 -1.82
C ASP A 174 10.88 14.74 -3.11
N LEU A 175 10.15 15.64 -3.75
CA LEU A 175 9.42 15.30 -4.97
C LEU A 175 9.30 16.44 -5.98
N SER A 176 9.00 16.05 -7.21
CA SER A 176 8.56 16.89 -8.33
C SER A 176 7.31 16.24 -8.95
N ALA A 177 6.77 16.82 -10.03
CA ALA A 177 5.66 16.20 -10.76
C ALA A 177 6.01 14.83 -11.41
N SER A 178 7.29 14.48 -11.55
CA SER A 178 7.72 13.28 -12.30
C SER A 178 8.51 12.26 -11.47
N LYS A 179 9.00 12.64 -10.29
CA LYS A 179 9.84 11.80 -9.43
C LYS A 179 9.56 12.05 -7.96
N ILE A 180 9.73 11.02 -7.16
CA ILE A 180 9.69 11.07 -5.70
C ILE A 180 10.91 10.34 -5.13
N ARG A 181 11.47 10.90 -4.05
CA ARG A 181 12.61 10.35 -3.31
C ARG A 181 12.27 10.28 -1.84
N PHE A 182 12.55 9.12 -1.24
CA PHE A 182 12.46 8.87 0.19
C PHE A 182 13.87 8.63 0.72
N THR A 183 14.30 9.41 1.72
CA THR A 183 15.60 9.25 2.38
C THR A 183 15.39 8.87 3.84
N PHE A 184 15.97 7.75 4.24
CA PHE A 184 15.90 7.18 5.58
C PHE A 184 17.24 7.39 6.30
N GLY A 185 17.23 7.65 7.62
CA GLY A 185 18.47 7.74 8.42
C GLY A 185 19.36 8.95 8.13
N GLY A 186 18.88 9.95 7.38
CA GLY A 186 19.60 11.20 7.10
C GLY A 186 20.73 11.05 6.07
N THR A 187 21.76 11.89 6.17
CA THR A 187 22.88 11.91 5.22
C THR A 187 23.66 10.60 5.25
N GLY A 188 23.69 9.89 4.12
CA GLY A 188 24.37 8.59 4.00
C GLY A 188 23.50 7.37 4.33
N GLY A 189 22.23 7.57 4.68
CA GLY A 189 21.28 6.49 4.85
C GLY A 189 20.67 5.99 3.53
N VAL A 190 19.65 5.15 3.61
CA VAL A 190 19.02 4.52 2.43
C VAL A 190 18.23 5.57 1.66
N VAL A 191 18.33 5.55 0.32
CA VAL A 191 17.60 6.44 -0.59
C VAL A 191 16.81 5.61 -1.60
N LEU A 192 15.49 5.73 -1.56
CA LEU A 192 14.58 5.15 -2.56
C LEU A 192 14.11 6.25 -3.51
N THR A 193 14.43 6.15 -4.79
CA THR A 193 13.97 7.07 -5.84
C THR A 193 13.08 6.34 -6.84
N SER A 194 11.91 6.90 -7.16
CA SER A 194 10.99 6.36 -8.15
C SER A 194 10.52 7.42 -9.13
N LYS A 195 10.30 7.02 -10.39
CA LYS A 195 9.45 7.79 -11.30
C LYS A 195 8.01 7.71 -10.83
N LEU A 196 7.25 8.78 -11.07
CA LEU A 196 5.82 8.82 -10.84
C LEU A 196 5.06 8.36 -12.09
N ILE A 197 3.81 7.93 -11.90
CA ILE A 197 2.94 7.60 -13.03
C ILE A 197 2.49 8.90 -13.69
N ASP A 198 2.77 9.05 -14.98
CA ASP A 198 2.35 10.19 -15.79
C ASP A 198 0.87 10.00 -16.20
N GLY A 199 -0.03 10.56 -15.40
CA GLY A 199 -1.46 10.50 -15.62
C GLY A 199 -2.24 11.29 -14.59
N THR A 200 -3.49 11.63 -14.92
CA THR A 200 -4.39 12.33 -14.00
C THR A 200 -5.19 11.31 -13.20
N PHE A 201 -5.07 11.35 -11.87
CA PHE A 201 -5.91 10.53 -11.01
C PHE A 201 -7.37 11.03 -11.09
N PRO A 202 -8.37 10.14 -11.17
CA PRO A 202 -9.77 10.58 -11.22
C PRO A 202 -10.15 11.40 -10.00
N ASP A 203 -11.08 12.35 -10.18
CA ASP A 203 -11.69 13.09 -9.07
C ASP A 203 -12.54 12.12 -8.21
N TYR A 204 -11.86 11.52 -7.24
CA TYR A 204 -12.42 10.47 -6.39
C TYR A 204 -13.36 11.02 -5.33
N SER A 205 -13.37 12.33 -5.09
CA SER A 205 -14.29 12.97 -4.13
C SER A 205 -15.76 12.69 -4.51
N ARG A 206 -16.03 12.61 -5.82
CA ARG A 206 -17.37 12.35 -6.39
C ARG A 206 -17.92 10.97 -6.09
N VAL A 207 -17.07 10.00 -5.77
CA VAL A 207 -17.52 8.63 -5.44
C VAL A 207 -17.70 8.42 -3.94
N ILE A 208 -17.27 9.37 -3.10
CA ILE A 208 -17.48 9.31 -1.66
C ILE A 208 -18.90 9.80 -1.37
N PRO A 209 -19.81 8.91 -0.92
CA PRO A 209 -21.20 9.28 -0.70
C PRO A 209 -21.33 10.17 0.54
N THR A 210 -22.16 11.21 0.44
CA THR A 210 -22.49 12.14 1.54
C THR A 210 -23.95 12.01 2.02
N GLY A 211 -24.79 11.31 1.25
CA GLY A 211 -26.23 11.17 1.50
C GLY A 211 -26.65 9.77 1.94
N ASN A 212 -25.74 8.96 2.50
CA ASN A 212 -26.13 7.68 3.09
C ASN A 212 -26.96 7.91 4.35
N ASP A 213 -28.16 7.33 4.39
CA ASP A 213 -29.17 7.56 5.42
C ASP A 213 -29.35 6.37 6.38
N LYS A 214 -28.69 5.24 6.10
CA LYS A 214 -28.76 4.02 6.91
C LYS A 214 -27.40 3.77 7.55
N LEU A 215 -27.38 3.58 8.87
CA LEU A 215 -26.17 3.33 9.63
C LEU A 215 -26.21 1.94 10.26
N LEU A 216 -25.21 1.14 9.91
CA LEU A 216 -24.91 -0.14 10.55
C LEU A 216 -23.64 0.01 11.39
N ARG A 217 -23.69 -0.36 12.66
CA ARG A 217 -22.49 -0.53 13.50
C ARG A 217 -22.28 -1.98 13.85
N VAL A 218 -21.07 -2.48 13.70
CA VAL A 218 -20.76 -3.89 13.96
C VAL A 218 -19.31 -4.04 14.43
N ASP A 219 -19.02 -5.09 15.18
CA ASP A 219 -17.64 -5.48 15.50
C ASP A 219 -16.93 -5.93 14.21
N PRO A 220 -15.86 -5.23 13.76
CA PRO A 220 -15.22 -5.53 12.49
C PRO A 220 -14.56 -6.91 12.46
N ARG A 221 -14.12 -7.43 13.61
CA ARG A 221 -13.46 -8.75 13.71
C ARG A 221 -14.45 -9.88 13.50
N SER A 222 -15.58 -9.85 14.22
CA SER A 222 -16.70 -10.77 14.08
C SER A 222 -17.28 -10.71 12.66
N PHE A 223 -17.42 -9.51 12.11
CA PHE A 223 -17.89 -9.34 10.75
C PHE A 223 -16.94 -9.92 9.71
N PHE A 224 -15.63 -9.67 9.83
CA PHE A 224 -14.62 -10.27 8.97
C PHE A 224 -14.70 -11.80 9.02
N GLN A 225 -14.76 -12.38 10.23
CA GLN A 225 -14.80 -13.82 10.42
C GLN A 225 -16.09 -14.45 9.86
N GLY A 226 -17.23 -13.79 10.02
CA GLY A 226 -18.50 -14.23 9.43
C GLY A 226 -18.45 -14.22 7.91
N VAL A 227 -17.93 -13.14 7.30
CA VAL A 227 -17.73 -13.05 5.85
C VAL A 227 -16.78 -14.14 5.36
N ASP A 228 -15.68 -14.39 6.07
CA ASP A 228 -14.71 -15.43 5.71
C ASP A 228 -15.31 -16.85 5.75
N ARG A 229 -16.11 -17.15 6.79
CA ARG A 229 -16.81 -18.43 6.91
C ARG A 229 -17.82 -18.64 5.78
N VAL A 230 -18.73 -17.69 5.54
CA VAL A 230 -19.75 -17.88 4.49
C VAL A 230 -19.13 -17.89 3.08
N ALA A 231 -18.03 -17.15 2.88
CA ALA A 231 -17.32 -17.13 1.60
C ALA A 231 -16.51 -18.41 1.34
N THR A 232 -16.40 -19.34 2.30
CA THR A 232 -15.65 -20.61 2.09
C THR A 232 -16.27 -21.48 0.99
N ILE A 233 -17.59 -21.38 0.77
CA ILE A 233 -18.28 -22.12 -0.30
C ILE A 233 -18.28 -21.36 -1.64
N ALA A 234 -17.79 -20.12 -1.66
CA ALA A 234 -17.69 -19.30 -2.86
C ALA A 234 -16.69 -19.91 -3.86
N THR A 235 -16.99 -19.76 -5.14
CA THR A 235 -16.05 -20.05 -6.23
C THR A 235 -15.51 -18.73 -6.79
N GLU A 236 -14.55 -18.79 -7.71
CA GLU A 236 -14.11 -17.58 -8.42
C GLU A 236 -15.26 -16.83 -9.12
N LYS A 237 -16.33 -17.54 -9.49
CA LYS A 237 -17.54 -17.01 -10.12
C LYS A 237 -18.54 -16.44 -9.12
N THR A 238 -18.48 -16.81 -7.84
CA THR A 238 -19.48 -16.48 -6.81
C THR A 238 -18.86 -15.77 -5.60
N ARG A 239 -18.15 -14.67 -5.86
CA ARG A 239 -17.46 -13.86 -4.82
C ARG A 239 -18.40 -12.93 -4.04
N ALA A 240 -19.69 -12.93 -4.35
CA ALA A 240 -20.65 -12.01 -3.75
C ALA A 240 -21.16 -12.56 -2.40
N VAL A 241 -21.07 -11.75 -1.35
CA VAL A 241 -21.74 -11.97 -0.07
C VAL A 241 -22.94 -11.03 -0.01
N LYS A 242 -24.13 -11.61 0.17
CA LYS A 242 -25.36 -10.87 0.44
C LYS A 242 -25.43 -10.57 1.95
N MET A 243 -25.76 -9.33 2.28
CA MET A 243 -26.05 -8.87 3.63
C MET A 243 -27.54 -8.51 3.70
N GLY A 244 -28.30 -9.28 4.48
CA GLY A 244 -29.64 -8.90 4.92
C GLY A 244 -29.54 -8.10 6.22
N LEU A 245 -30.00 -6.86 6.20
CA LEU A 245 -29.96 -5.97 7.35
C LEU A 245 -31.34 -5.90 7.98
N GLU A 246 -31.44 -6.25 9.26
CA GLU A 246 -32.66 -6.18 10.06
C GLU A 246 -32.34 -5.54 11.41
N LYS A 247 -33.38 -5.22 12.20
CA LYS A 247 -33.16 -4.60 13.50
C LYS A 247 -32.21 -5.44 14.37
N ASP A 248 -31.13 -4.80 14.83
CA ASP A 248 -30.10 -5.35 15.70
C ASP A 248 -29.30 -6.56 15.15
N LYS A 249 -29.35 -6.81 13.83
CA LYS A 249 -28.61 -7.93 13.22
C LYS A 249 -28.29 -7.77 11.74
N VAL A 250 -27.27 -8.49 11.31
CA VAL A 250 -26.94 -8.71 9.89
C VAL A 250 -26.88 -10.21 9.59
N THR A 251 -27.57 -10.63 8.54
CA THR A 251 -27.49 -12.01 8.02
C THR A 251 -26.62 -12.01 6.77
N LEU A 252 -25.49 -12.70 6.84
CA LEU A 252 -24.59 -12.93 5.72
C LEU A 252 -25.05 -14.17 4.98
N THR A 253 -25.08 -14.13 3.64
CA THR A 253 -25.46 -15.28 2.80
C THR A 253 -24.59 -15.34 1.57
N VAL A 254 -24.10 -16.53 1.24
CA VAL A 254 -23.41 -16.83 -0.02
C VAL A 254 -24.11 -18.03 -0.65
N THR A 255 -24.37 -17.93 -1.95
CA THR A 255 -24.96 -19.02 -2.75
C THR A 255 -23.99 -19.40 -3.86
N SER A 256 -23.66 -20.69 -3.94
CA SER A 256 -22.81 -21.28 -4.95
C SER A 256 -23.59 -22.38 -5.68
N PRO A 257 -23.72 -22.34 -7.02
CA PRO A 257 -24.39 -23.39 -7.79
C PRO A 257 -23.83 -24.79 -7.52
N ASP A 258 -22.52 -24.88 -7.29
CA ASP A 258 -21.82 -26.15 -7.14
C ASP A 258 -21.67 -26.59 -5.66
N ASN A 259 -21.63 -25.64 -4.73
CA ASN A 259 -21.30 -25.89 -3.31
C ASN A 259 -22.45 -25.62 -2.33
N GLY A 260 -23.64 -25.25 -2.81
CA GLY A 260 -24.81 -25.01 -1.97
C GLY A 260 -24.90 -23.59 -1.42
N THR A 261 -25.46 -23.43 -0.21
CA THR A 261 -25.71 -22.14 0.44
C THR A 261 -25.11 -22.13 1.84
N ALA A 262 -24.48 -21.02 2.21
CA ALA A 262 -23.98 -20.77 3.56
C ALA A 262 -24.62 -19.48 4.07
N ALA A 263 -25.06 -19.48 5.32
CA ALA A 263 -25.63 -18.32 5.97
C ALA A 263 -25.16 -18.22 7.42
N GLU A 264 -24.97 -16.99 7.89
CA GLU A 264 -24.56 -16.71 9.25
C GLU A 264 -25.21 -15.41 9.74
N GLU A 265 -25.68 -15.41 10.98
CA GLU A 265 -26.25 -14.22 11.62
C GLU A 265 -25.24 -13.63 12.61
N LEU A 266 -25.05 -12.31 12.55
CA LEU A 266 -24.20 -11.56 13.45
C LEU A 266 -25.02 -10.46 14.15
N SER A 267 -24.74 -10.24 15.42
CA SER A 267 -25.26 -9.07 16.16
C SER A 267 -24.65 -7.79 15.60
N ALA A 268 -25.48 -6.77 15.43
CA ALA A 268 -25.07 -5.44 14.99
C ALA A 268 -26.02 -4.37 15.55
N GLU A 269 -25.65 -3.10 15.51
CA GLU A 269 -26.59 -2.01 15.79
C GLU A 269 -27.12 -1.49 14.45
N TYR A 270 -28.42 -1.72 14.23
CA TYR A 270 -29.11 -1.25 13.02
C TYR A 270 -30.57 -0.98 13.35
N SER A 271 -31.07 0.20 12.99
CA SER A 271 -32.42 0.65 13.34
C SER A 271 -33.21 1.23 12.17
N SER A 272 -32.69 1.13 10.94
CA SER A 272 -33.36 1.62 9.73
C SER A 272 -34.25 0.52 9.11
N GLU A 273 -34.90 0.82 7.98
CA GLU A 273 -35.75 -0.16 7.28
C GLU A 273 -34.93 -1.39 6.85
N PRO A 274 -35.49 -2.62 6.94
CA PRO A 274 -34.82 -3.80 6.46
C PRO A 274 -34.51 -3.72 4.96
N PHE A 275 -33.28 -4.07 4.57
CA PHE A 275 -32.89 -4.16 3.16
C PHE A 275 -31.75 -5.15 2.93
N GLU A 276 -31.56 -5.54 1.67
CA GLU A 276 -30.49 -6.43 1.27
C GLU A 276 -29.49 -5.71 0.35
N ILE A 277 -28.21 -5.99 0.53
CA ILE A 277 -27.13 -5.47 -0.31
C ILE A 277 -26.04 -6.52 -0.51
N GLY A 278 -25.44 -6.55 -1.69
CA GLY A 278 -24.37 -7.49 -2.02
C GLY A 278 -23.01 -6.81 -2.12
N PHE A 279 -21.95 -7.47 -1.67
CA PHE A 279 -20.57 -7.02 -1.87
C PHE A 279 -19.66 -8.13 -2.33
N ASN A 280 -18.52 -7.77 -2.93
CA ASN A 280 -17.42 -8.71 -3.10
C ASN A 280 -16.83 -9.03 -1.73
N ALA A 281 -16.87 -10.31 -1.33
CA ALA A 281 -16.39 -10.76 -0.02
C ALA A 281 -14.90 -10.48 0.20
N GLY A 282 -14.07 -10.60 -0.84
CA GLY A 282 -12.64 -10.27 -0.77
C GLY A 282 -12.42 -8.78 -0.50
N TYR A 283 -13.16 -7.91 -1.20
CA TYR A 283 -13.03 -6.47 -1.01
C TYR A 283 -13.50 -6.00 0.37
N LEU A 284 -14.60 -6.58 0.85
CA LEU A 284 -15.10 -6.30 2.20
C LEU A 284 -14.10 -6.76 3.26
N LYS A 285 -13.55 -7.98 3.13
CA LYS A 285 -12.52 -8.50 4.05
C LYS A 285 -11.26 -7.64 4.07
N ASP A 286 -10.77 -7.22 2.91
CA ASP A 286 -9.61 -6.34 2.83
C ASP A 286 -9.86 -5.03 3.58
N ILE A 287 -11.03 -4.40 3.44
CA ILE A 287 -11.39 -3.18 4.19
C ILE A 287 -11.48 -3.47 5.69
N LEU A 288 -12.19 -4.52 6.10
CA LEU A 288 -12.36 -4.87 7.52
C LEU A 288 -11.03 -5.18 8.20
N SER A 289 -10.06 -5.76 7.48
CA SER A 289 -8.70 -6.00 7.99
C SER A 289 -7.94 -4.72 8.31
N GLN A 290 -8.36 -3.58 7.75
CA GLN A 290 -7.80 -2.26 8.01
C GLN A 290 -8.52 -1.51 9.13
N ILE A 291 -9.47 -2.11 9.85
CA ILE A 291 -10.15 -1.46 10.96
C ILE A 291 -9.63 -2.00 12.28
N ASP A 292 -8.93 -1.15 13.03
CA ASP A 292 -8.47 -1.45 14.38
C ASP A 292 -9.32 -0.69 15.41
N SER A 293 -10.50 -1.23 15.67
CA SER A 293 -11.47 -0.76 16.66
C SER A 293 -12.47 -1.86 17.01
N ASP A 294 -13.17 -1.69 18.13
CA ASP A 294 -14.26 -2.60 18.55
C ASP A 294 -15.55 -2.39 17.75
N THR A 295 -15.61 -1.34 16.93
CA THR A 295 -16.79 -1.00 16.12
C THR A 295 -16.35 -0.36 14.81
N VAL A 296 -17.03 -0.72 13.72
CA VAL A 296 -16.97 -0.08 12.42
C VAL A 296 -18.36 0.43 12.03
N GLU A 297 -18.40 1.58 11.37
CA GLU A 297 -19.62 2.15 10.80
C GLU A 297 -19.68 1.90 9.30
N LEU A 298 -20.79 1.31 8.84
CA LEU A 298 -21.16 1.23 7.44
C LEU A 298 -22.34 2.17 7.21
N HIS A 299 -22.11 3.19 6.40
CA HIS A 299 -23.09 4.19 5.97
C HIS A 299 -23.61 3.75 4.60
N LEU A 300 -24.90 3.39 4.53
CA LEU A 300 -25.56 2.80 3.36
C LEU A 300 -26.72 3.69 2.89
N ALA A 301 -27.14 3.53 1.63
CA ALA A 301 -28.33 4.19 1.06
C ALA A 301 -29.27 3.13 0.46
N ASP A 302 -29.30 2.98 -0.86
CA ASP A 302 -29.98 1.89 -1.56
C ASP A 302 -29.00 0.79 -2.01
N ALA A 303 -29.51 -0.35 -2.48
CA ALA A 303 -28.71 -1.52 -2.86
C ALA A 303 -27.77 -1.29 -4.07
N GLY A 304 -27.93 -0.20 -4.81
CA GLY A 304 -27.06 0.19 -5.93
C GLY A 304 -26.07 1.30 -5.59
N ALA A 305 -26.23 1.96 -4.44
CA ALA A 305 -25.41 3.09 -4.03
C ALA A 305 -24.07 2.64 -3.38
N PRO A 306 -22.98 3.42 -3.56
CA PRO A 306 -21.74 3.19 -2.83
C PRO A 306 -21.95 3.20 -1.32
N THR A 307 -21.24 2.32 -0.62
CA THR A 307 -21.24 2.26 0.85
C THR A 307 -19.96 2.88 1.40
N LEU A 308 -20.11 3.83 2.31
CA LEU A 308 -18.99 4.43 3.05
C LEU A 308 -18.72 3.62 4.32
N ILE A 309 -17.48 3.20 4.52
CA ILE A 309 -17.03 2.41 5.66
C ILE A 309 -15.94 3.21 6.39
N ARG A 310 -16.12 3.46 7.68
CA ARG A 310 -15.17 4.20 8.52
C ARG A 310 -15.30 3.82 9.99
N LYS A 311 -14.26 4.11 10.78
CA LYS A 311 -14.30 3.90 12.24
C LYS A 311 -15.25 4.87 12.94
N SER A 312 -15.24 6.12 12.51
CA SER A 312 -16.03 7.24 13.05
C SER A 312 -16.03 8.38 12.03
N GLU A 313 -16.81 9.43 12.29
CA GLU A 313 -16.92 10.58 11.40
C GLU A 313 -15.57 11.27 11.13
N ASP A 314 -14.80 11.51 12.19
CA ASP A 314 -13.48 12.18 12.13
C ASP A 314 -12.30 11.24 11.86
N ALA A 315 -12.56 9.98 11.48
CA ALA A 315 -11.48 9.03 11.26
C ALA A 315 -10.60 9.46 10.06
N PRO A 316 -9.27 9.39 10.17
CA PRO A 316 -8.37 9.76 9.07
C PRO A 316 -8.55 8.83 7.86
N ALA A 317 -8.86 7.56 8.12
CA ALA A 317 -9.17 6.55 7.13
C ALA A 317 -10.67 6.54 6.80
N LEU A 318 -10.99 6.54 5.50
CA LEU A 318 -12.29 6.16 4.99
C LEU A 318 -12.15 5.19 3.82
N TYR A 319 -13.19 4.40 3.62
CA TYR A 319 -13.27 3.43 2.56
C TYR A 319 -14.61 3.53 1.85
N VAL A 320 -14.62 3.32 0.54
CA VAL A 320 -15.85 3.19 -0.25
C VAL A 320 -15.87 1.82 -0.89
N LEU A 321 -17.01 1.15 -0.82
CA LEU A 321 -17.22 -0.14 -1.45
C LEU A 321 -18.44 -0.10 -2.37
N MET A 322 -18.23 -0.47 -3.64
CA MET A 322 -19.30 -0.56 -4.62
C MET A 322 -20.12 -1.85 -4.41
N PRO A 323 -21.46 -1.79 -4.41
CA PRO A 323 -22.28 -2.98 -4.29
C PRO A 323 -22.23 -3.86 -5.54
N MET A 324 -22.58 -5.12 -5.35
CA MET A 324 -22.80 -6.11 -6.39
C MET A 324 -24.26 -6.55 -6.38
N ARG A 325 -24.79 -6.89 -7.57
CA ARG A 325 -26.09 -7.55 -7.65
C ARG A 325 -25.97 -8.96 -7.04
N VAL A 326 -26.91 -9.29 -6.16
CA VAL A 326 -27.03 -10.57 -5.43
C VAL A 326 -28.44 -11.12 -5.55
#